data_AF-A0A258KCH0-F1
#
_entry.id   AF-A0A258KCH0-F1
#
_cell.length_a   1.000
_cell.length_b   1.000
_cell.length_c   1.000
_cell.angle_alpha   90.00
_cell.angle_beta   90.00
_cell.angle_gamma   90.00
#
_symmetry.space_group_name_H-M   'P 1'
#
loop_
_entity.id
_entity.type
_entity.pdbx_description
1 polymer ?
#
loop_
_entity_poly.entity_id
_entity_poly.type
_entity_poly.pdbx_seq_one_letter_code
_entity_poly.pdbx_strand_id
1 'polypeptide(L)' 'MRYLHTMVRVRDLDASLRFYCQGLGLTEMYRMENDKGRFTLVFLAAPEDVELARERKA' A
#
# COMPACT_ATOMS: atom_id res chain seq x y z
N MET A 1 5.42 21.51 -5.84
CA MET A 1 5.22 20.46 -4.81
C MET A 1 4.68 19.22 -5.48
N ARG A 2 5.09 18.01 -5.04
CA ARG A 2 4.59 16.73 -5.57
C ARG A 2 4.11 15.87 -4.42
N TYR A 3 2.87 15.40 -4.48
CA TYR A 3 2.35 14.42 -3.53
C TYR A 3 2.92 13.04 -3.87
N LEU A 4 3.42 12.33 -2.86
CA LEU A 4 4.03 11.00 -3.03
C LEU A 4 3.01 9.91 -2.74
N HIS A 5 2.50 9.87 -1.51
CA HIS A 5 1.50 8.91 -1.06
C HIS A 5 0.64 9.49 0.06
N THR A 6 -0.53 8.89 0.26
CA THR A 6 -1.39 9.12 1.43
C THR A 6 -1.31 7.90 2.34
N MET A 7 -0.97 8.11 3.61
CA MET A 7 -0.86 7.03 4.58
C MET A 7 -2.10 6.96 5.46
N VAL A 8 -2.69 5.78 5.56
CA VAL A 8 -3.83 5.48 6.43
C VAL A 8 -3.42 4.37 7.39
N ARG A 9 -3.59 4.59 8.69
CA ARG A 9 -3.39 3.54 9.70
C ARG A 9 -4.63 2.69 9.80
N VAL A 10 -4.44 1.38 9.82
CA VAL A 10 -5.52 0.40 9.91
C VAL A 10 -5.32 -0.51 11.11
N ARG A 11 -6.42 -1.00 11.67
CA ARG A 11 -6.40 -1.94 12.81
C ARG A 11 -6.18 -3.39 12.37
N ASP A 12 -6.80 -3.77 11.26
CA ASP A 12 -6.75 -5.12 10.71
C ASP A 12 -6.27 -5.02 9.25
N LEU A 13 -5.08 -5.56 9.00
CA LEU A 13 -4.43 -5.48 7.70
C LEU A 13 -5.15 -6.35 6.67
N ASP A 14 -5.57 -7.55 7.04
CA ASP A 14 -6.23 -8.48 6.11
C ASP A 14 -7.59 -7.97 5.68
N ALA A 15 -8.37 -7.42 6.62
CA ALA A 15 -9.64 -6.77 6.30
C ALA A 15 -9.45 -5.57 5.36
N SER A 16 -8.38 -4.80 5.59
CA SER A 16 -8.07 -3.63 4.77
C SER A 16 -7.62 -4.04 3.36
N LEU A 17 -6.81 -5.10 3.21
CA LEU A 17 -6.39 -5.60 1.91
C LEU A 17 -7.56 -6.18 1.10
N ARG A 18 -8.52 -6.84 1.75
CA ARG A 18 -9.76 -7.23 1.06
C ARG A 18 -10.50 -6.00 0.54
N PHE A 19 -10.68 -4.97 1.36
CA PHE A 19 -11.34 -3.74 0.94
C PHE A 19 -10.62 -3.04 -0.21
N TYR A 20 -9.34 -2.74 -0.05
CA TYR A 20 -8.58 -1.98 -1.04
C TYR A 20 -8.27 -2.77 -2.31
N CYS A 21 -7.87 -4.04 -2.20
CA CYS A 21 -7.46 -4.82 -3.36
C CYS A 21 -8.65 -5.50 -4.04
N GLN A 22 -9.54 -6.14 -3.28
CA GLN A 22 -10.68 -6.86 -3.87
C GLN A 22 -11.88 -5.94 -4.10
N GLY A 23 -12.11 -4.96 -3.22
CA GLY A 23 -13.22 -4.02 -3.33
C GLY A 23 -12.94 -2.87 -4.30
N LEU A 24 -11.77 -2.25 -4.20
CA LEU A 24 -11.40 -1.09 -5.02
C LEU A 24 -10.45 -1.42 -6.19
N GLY A 25 -9.96 -2.66 -6.28
CA GLY A 25 -9.08 -3.08 -7.37
C GLY A 25 -7.64 -2.57 -7.26
N LEU A 26 -7.20 -2.05 -6.11
CA LEU A 26 -5.81 -1.66 -5.92
C LEU A 26 -4.88 -2.90 -5.93
N THR A 27 -3.64 -2.69 -6.33
CA THR A 27 -2.64 -3.76 -6.37
C THR A 27 -1.60 -3.54 -5.27
N GLU A 28 -1.27 -4.58 -4.51
CA GLU A 28 -0.18 -4.55 -3.53
C GLU A 28 1.17 -4.48 -4.25
N MET A 29 1.91 -3.41 -4.01
CA MET A 29 3.21 -3.17 -4.67
C MET A 29 4.34 -3.78 -3.88
N TYR A 30 4.45 -3.41 -2.60
CA TYR A 30 5.46 -3.94 -1.71
C TYR A 30 5.01 -3.80 -0.26
N ARG A 31 5.60 -4.68 0.55
CA ARG A 31 5.34 -4.80 1.98
C ARG A 31 6.66 -4.76 2.73
N MET A 32 6.65 -4.06 3.86
CA MET A 32 7.77 -4.03 4.79
C MET A 32 7.26 -4.33 6.19
N GLU A 33 7.89 -5.30 6.83
CA GLU A 33 7.61 -5.68 8.21
C GLU A 33 8.78 -5.27 9.08
N ASN A 34 8.48 -4.68 10.23
CA ASN A 34 9.49 -4.29 11.20
C ASN A 34 9.07 -4.79 12.58
N ASP A 35 9.61 -5.95 12.97
CA ASP A 35 9.30 -6.59 14.25
C ASP A 35 9.70 -5.74 15.45
N LYS A 36 10.86 -5.07 15.38
CA LYS A 36 11.36 -4.20 16.46
C LYS A 36 10.43 -3.00 16.66
N GLY A 37 9.95 -2.41 15.57
CA GLY A 37 9.00 -1.31 15.56
C GLY A 37 7.54 -1.73 15.74
N ARG A 38 7.26 -3.04 15.65
CA ARG A 38 5.93 -3.65 15.71
C ARG A 38 4.94 -3.03 14.73
N PHE A 39 5.37 -2.85 13.48
CA PHE A 39 4.51 -2.34 12.41
C PHE A 39 4.75 -3.04 11.08
N THR A 40 3.72 -2.99 10.24
CA THR A 40 3.75 -3.42 8.85
C THR A 40 3.32 -2.26 7.97
N LEU A 41 4.10 -1.97 6.93
CA LEU A 41 3.74 -1.03 5.88
C LEU A 41 3.37 -1.83 4.63
N VAL A 42 2.26 -1.47 4.00
CA VAL A 42 1.85 -2.02 2.71
C VAL A 42 1.52 -0.86 1.79
N PHE A 43 2.19 -0.81 0.63
CA PHE A 43 1.98 0.21 -0.38
C PHE A 43 1.10 -0.36 -1.47
N LEU A 44 0.06 0.38 -1.82
CA LEU A 44 -0.93 0.01 -2.82
C LEU A 44 -0.92 1.04 -3.95
N ALA A 45 -1.10 0.57 -5.18
CA ALA A 45 -1.23 1.42 -6.36
C ALA A 45 -2.53 1.11 -7.10
N ALA A 46 -3.09 2.13 -7.77
CA ALA A 46 -4.16 1.89 -8.73
C ALA A 46 -3.62 1.08 -9.93
N PRO A 47 -4.45 0.27 -10.60
CA PRO A 47 -4.01 -0.55 -11.73
C PRO A 47 -3.25 0.22 -12.82
N GLU A 48 -3.69 1.44 -13.12
CA GLU A 48 -3.09 2.30 -14.15
C GLU A 48 -1.75 2.93 -13.70
N ASP A 49 -1.47 2.94 -12.41
CA ASP A 49 -0.28 3.55 -11.81
C ASP A 49 0.78 2.51 -11.39
N VAL A 50 0.56 1.20 -11.65
CA VAL A 50 1.46 0.13 -11.19
C VAL A 50 2.89 0.31 -11.70
N GLU A 51 3.06 0.59 -12.99
CA GLU A 51 4.40 0.81 -13.57
C GLU A 51 5.08 2.03 -12.95
N LEU A 52 4.32 3.10 -12.76
CA LEU A 52 4.81 4.32 -12.11
C LEU A 52 5.25 4.07 -10.65
N ALA A 53 4.48 3.28 -9.92
CA ALA A 53 4.78 2.92 -8.54
C ALA A 53 6.03 2.04 -8.44
N ARG A 54 6.21 1.09 -9.37
CA ARG A 54 7.40 0.23 -9.45
C ARG A 54 8.67 1.03 -9.69
N GLU A 55 8.66 1.96 -10.65
CA GLU A 55 9.82 2.81 -10.96
C GLU A 55 10.23 3.68 -9.76
N ARG A 56 9.25 4.13 -8.98
CA ARG A 56 9.46 5.15 -7.96
C ARG A 56 9.73 4.58 -6.56
N LYS A 57 9.45 3.29 -6.31
CA LYS A 57 9.50 2.67 -4.96
C LYS A 57 8.89 3.60 -3.90
N ALA A 58 7.78 4.24 -4.26
CA ALA A 58 7.15 5.31 -3.49
C ALA A 58 5.85 4.85 -2.84
#